data_AF-A0A635KT94-F1
#
_entry.id   AF-A0A635KT94-F1
#
_cell.length_a   1.000
_cell.length_b   1.000
_cell.length_c   1.000
_cell.angle_alpha   90.00
_cell.angle_beta   90.00
_cell.angle_gamma   90.00
#
_symmetry.space_group_name_H-M   'P 1'
#
loop_
_entity.id
_entity.type
_entity.pdbx_description
1 polymer ?
#
loop_
_entity_poly.entity_id
_entity_poly.type
_entity_poly.pdbx_seq_one_letter_code
_entity_poly.pdbx_strand_id
1 'polypeptide(L)' 'MNNIRNFRERFGLTQEDLAKVLGCTRGAVCHYETGRRGMDINLCRAFINAFKEYGYELTIDDLFPPKAA' A
#
# COMPACT_ATOMS: atom_id res chain seq x y z
N MET A 1 9.32 -8.07 -2.83
CA MET A 1 7.89 -8.28 -3.08
C MET A 1 7.16 -7.49 -1.99
N ASN A 2 6.16 -6.68 -2.32
CA ASN A 2 5.39 -5.94 -1.30
C ASN A 2 3.98 -6.54 -1.19
N ASN A 3 3.30 -6.24 -0.08
CA ASN A 3 1.99 -6.79 0.25
C ASN A 3 0.84 -5.81 0.00
N ILE A 4 1.10 -4.67 -0.66
CA ILE A 4 0.11 -3.60 -0.88
C ILE A 4 -1.16 -4.15 -1.52
N ARG A 5 -1.01 -4.92 -2.61
CA ARG A 5 -2.13 -5.52 -3.32
C ARG A 5 -2.92 -6.49 -2.43
N ASN A 6 -2.23 -7.32 -1.66
CA ASN A 6 -2.86 -8.30 -0.78
C ASN A 6 -3.74 -7.62 0.29
N PHE A 7 -3.22 -6.57 0.92
CA PHE A 7 -3.99 -5.81 1.90
C PHE A 7 -5.15 -5.05 1.26
N ARG A 8 -4.91 -4.37 0.13
CA ARG A 8 -5.96 -3.69 -0.62
C ARG A 8 -7.13 -4.63 -0.95
N GLU A 9 -6.85 -5.81 -1.47
CA GLU A 9 -7.87 -6.81 -1.83
C GLU A 9 -8.58 -7.38 -0.59
N ARG A 10 -7.85 -7.62 0.52
CA ARG A 10 -8.46 -8.04 1.80
C ARG A 10 -9.44 -7.01 2.37
N PHE A 11 -9.21 -5.73 2.11
CA PHE A 11 -10.11 -4.65 2.53
C PHE A 11 -11.21 -4.35 1.51
N GLY A 12 -11.32 -5.12 0.42
CA GLY A 12 -12.33 -4.91 -0.61
C GLY A 12 -12.14 -3.64 -1.44
N LEU A 13 -10.94 -3.08 -1.45
CA LEU A 13 -10.64 -1.82 -2.14
C LEU A 13 -10.20 -2.06 -3.59
N THR A 14 -10.66 -1.20 -4.50
CA THR A 14 -10.08 -1.13 -5.85
C THR A 14 -8.80 -0.29 -5.85
N GLN A 15 -7.99 -0.38 -6.91
CA GLN A 15 -6.84 0.53 -7.08
C GLN A 15 -7.27 2.00 -7.15
N GLU A 16 -8.49 2.29 -7.63
CA GLU A 16 -9.03 3.66 -7.63
C GLU A 16 -9.38 4.13 -6.23
N ASP A 17 -9.98 3.28 -5.39
CA ASP A 17 -10.33 3.66 -4.02
C ASP A 17 -9.08 3.99 -3.22
N LEU A 18 -8.06 3.13 -3.30
CA LEU A 18 -6.78 3.39 -2.64
C LEU A 18 -6.09 4.64 -3.19
N ALA A 19 -6.20 4.90 -4.49
CA ALA A 19 -5.64 6.11 -5.10
C ALA A 19 -6.33 7.39 -4.58
N LYS A 20 -7.66 7.36 -4.41
CA LYS A 20 -8.43 8.49 -3.84
C LYS A 20 -7.98 8.80 -2.42
N VAL A 21 -7.82 7.76 -1.58
CA VAL A 21 -7.36 7.92 -0.19
C VAL A 21 -5.94 8.49 -0.13
N LEU A 22 -5.04 8.03 -1.03
CA LEU A 22 -3.65 8.47 -1.08
C LEU A 22 -3.43 9.78 -1.85
N GLY A 23 -4.48 10.38 -2.41
CA GLY A 23 -4.37 11.60 -3.22
C GLY A 23 -3.51 11.43 -4.48
N CYS A 24 -3.47 10.23 -5.07
CA CYS A 24 -2.68 9.93 -6.25
C CYS A 24 -3.52 9.33 -7.38
N THR A 25 -2.88 8.94 -8.49
CA THR A 25 -3.57 8.26 -9.60
C THR A 25 -3.64 6.76 -9.38
N ARG A 26 -4.65 6.09 -9.93
CA ARG A 26 -4.71 4.61 -9.99
C ARG A 26 -3.47 4.01 -10.67
N GLY A 27 -2.91 4.69 -11.67
CA GLY A 27 -1.65 4.29 -12.31
C GLY A 27 -0.47 4.26 -11.33
N ALA A 28 -0.38 5.26 -10.44
CA ALA A 28 0.64 5.28 -9.40
C ALA A 28 0.50 4.09 -8.43
N VAL A 29 -0.73 3.78 -7.99
CA VAL A 29 -1.01 2.59 -7.15
C VAL A 29 -0.54 1.31 -7.83
N CYS A 30 -0.86 1.12 -9.12
CA CYS A 30 -0.38 -0.03 -9.89
C CYS A 30 1.16 -0.13 -9.92
N HIS A 31 1.86 1.00 -10.07
CA HIS A 31 3.32 1.02 -10.04
C HIS A 31 3.90 0.67 -8.66
N TYR A 32 3.26 1.12 -7.58
CA TYR A 32 3.65 0.76 -6.22
C TYR A 32 3.44 -0.74 -5.96
N GLU A 33 2.27 -1.28 -6.29
CA GLU A 33 1.97 -2.71 -6.13
C GLU A 33 2.91 -3.63 -6.90
N THR A 34 3.32 -3.21 -8.09
CA THR A 34 4.23 -3.99 -8.95
C THR A 34 5.70 -3.72 -8.66
N GLY A 35 6.02 -2.80 -7.74
CA GLY A 35 7.39 -2.40 -7.42
C GLY A 35 8.10 -1.63 -8.54
N ARG A 36 7.37 -1.19 -9.58
CA ARG A 36 7.94 -0.40 -10.70
C ARG A 36 8.34 1.01 -10.28
N ARG A 37 7.75 1.53 -9.21
CA ARG A 37 8.11 2.80 -8.60
C ARG A 37 8.54 2.56 -7.15
N GLY A 38 9.74 3.04 -6.81
CA GLY A 38 10.21 3.05 -5.43
C GLY A 38 9.31 3.92 -4.56
N MET A 39 9.22 3.57 -3.28
CA MET A 39 8.45 4.30 -2.29
C MET A 39 9.39 4.83 -1.23
N ASP A 40 9.21 6.10 -0.86
CA ASP A 40 9.89 6.67 0.28
C ASP A 40 9.13 6.35 1.59
N ILE A 41 9.75 6.68 2.73
CA ILE A 41 9.19 6.39 4.04
C ILE A 41 7.86 7.12 4.31
N ASN A 42 7.65 8.29 3.72
CA ASN A 42 6.43 9.08 3.91
C ASN A 42 5.26 8.43 3.16
N LEU A 43 5.52 7.95 1.95
CA LEU A 43 4.54 7.21 1.19
C LEU A 43 4.21 5.87 1.88
N CYS A 44 5.20 5.15 2.42
CA CYS A 44 4.93 3.95 3.21
C CYS A 44 4.00 4.24 4.40
N ARG A 45 4.23 5.33 5.13
CA ARG A 45 3.36 5.79 6.22
C ARG A 45 1.95 6.15 5.73
N ALA A 46 1.83 6.77 4.56
CA ALA A 46 0.53 7.09 3.96
C ALA A 46 -0.29 5.82 3.67
N PHE A 47 0.35 4.77 3.13
CA PHE A 47 -0.34 3.48 2.93
C PHE A 47 -0.78 2.84 4.25
N ILE A 48 0.08 2.85 5.27
CA ILE A 48 -0.28 2.31 6.60
C ILE A 48 -1.48 3.06 7.18
N ASN A 49 -1.46 4.40 7.14
CA ASN A 49 -2.56 5.22 7.63
C ASN A 49 -3.84 4.98 6.83
N ALA A 50 -3.75 4.91 5.50
CA ALA A 50 -4.87 4.60 4.64
C ALA A 50 -5.52 3.27 5.03
N PHE A 51 -4.73 2.23 5.29
CA PHE A 51 -5.25 0.93 5.72
C PHE A 51 -5.74 0.89 7.17
N LYS A 52 -5.18 1.73 8.04
CA LYS A 52 -5.64 1.87 9.43
C LYS A 52 -7.09 2.33 9.53
N GLU A 53 -7.53 3.19 8.62
CA GLU A 53 -8.93 3.63 8.53
C GLU A 53 -9.91 2.48 8.22
N TYR A 54 -9.42 1.39 7.62
CA TYR A 54 -10.21 0.17 7.34
C TYR A 54 -10.13 -0.89 8.46
N GLY A 55 -9.61 -0.51 9.64
CA GLY A 55 -9.71 -1.31 10.86
C GLY A 55 -8.56 -2.29 11.12
N TYR A 56 -7.41 -2.11 10.45
CA TYR A 56 -6.22 -2.95 10.68
C TYR A 56 -5.02 -2.11 11.09
N GLU A 57 -4.39 -2.48 12.19
CA GLU A 57 -3.05 -1.98 12.53
C GLU A 57 -2.01 -2.75 11.70
N LEU A 58 -1.41 -2.06 10.73
CA LEU A 58 -0.32 -2.58 9.92
C LEU A 58 0.98 -1.87 10.29
N THR A 59 2.06 -2.64 10.32
CA THR A 59 3.42 -2.12 10.41
C THR A 59 4.04 -1.97 9.02
N ILE A 60 5.21 -1.33 8.95
CA ILE A 60 6.00 -1.27 7.72
C ILE A 60 6.41 -2.68 7.28
N ASP A 61 6.75 -3.56 8.22
CA ASP A 61 7.20 -4.93 7.91
C ASP A 61 6.04 -5.81 7.41
N ASP A 62 4.80 -5.55 7.82
CA ASP A 62 3.64 -6.23 7.24
C ASP A 62 3.49 -5.89 5.75
N LEU A 63 3.65 -4.61 5.41
CA LEU A 63 3.47 -4.10 4.05
C LEU A 63 4.68 -4.36 3.14
N PHE A 64 5.88 -4.29 3.72
CA PHE A 64 7.18 -4.45 3.08
C PHE A 64 8.06 -5.39 3.92
N PRO A 65 7.78 -6.70 3.92
CA PRO A 65 8.53 -7.64 4.73
C PRO A 65 10.02 -7.60 4.34
N PRO A 66 10.93 -7.71 5.32
CA PRO A 66 12.35 -7.81 5.03
C PRO A 66 12.56 -8.97 4.08
N LYS A 67 13.44 -8.78 3.09
CA LYS A 67 13.82 -9.89 2.21
C LYS A 67 14.32 -11.02 3.11
N ALA A 68 13.74 -12.21 2.95
CA ALA A 68 14.34 -13.42 3.50
C ALA A 68 15.79 -13.47 2.97
N ALA A 69 16.75 -13.55 3.89
CA ALA A 69 18.17 -13.61 3.59
C ALA A 69 18.52 -14.86 2.77
#